data_AF-A0A645BSP4-F1
#
_entry.id   AF-A0A645BSP4-F1
#
_cell.length_a   1.000
_cell.length_b   1.000
_cell.length_c   1.000
_cell.angle_alpha   90.00
_cell.angle_beta   90.00
_cell.angle_gamma   90.00
#
_symmetry.space_group_name_H-M   'P 1'
#
loop_
_entity.id
_entity.type
_entity.pdbx_description
1 polymer ?
#
loop_
_entity_poly.entity_id
_entity_poly.type
_entity_poly.pdbx_seq_one_letter_code
_entity_poly.pdbx_strand_id
1 'polypeptide(L)'
;MAVFIAGLVYGNKKRFGLWVPDEDYISGVHFRENIATIARMSIFIVLGTHLNLNSLLKYGMGSTIIVLVLMFIARPIVVLICTEFDKKANWSKNEKLFMMWVRETGVIPAALSGIIVSTKVEGYEIISSAVFMTIIITLLVQASTTNIVAKKLDVLEK
;
A
#
# COMPACT_ATOMS: atom_id res chain seq x y z
N MET A 1 -10.62 7.36 -9.04
CA MET A 1 -10.62 6.44 -10.21
C MET A 1 -10.40 7.17 -11.54
N ALA A 2 -11.12 8.24 -11.87
CA ALA A 2 -10.92 8.98 -13.13
C ALA A 2 -9.46 9.43 -13.37
N VAL A 3 -8.81 10.03 -12.36
CA VAL A 3 -7.39 10.46 -12.45
C VAL A 3 -6.43 9.27 -12.62
N PHE A 4 -6.76 8.12 -12.04
CA PHE A 4 -5.96 6.90 -12.20
C PHE A 4 -6.05 6.36 -13.63
N ILE A 5 -7.25 6.32 -14.21
CA ILE A 5 -7.46 5.93 -15.61
C ILE A 5 -6.73 6.89 -16.55
N ALA A 6 -6.86 8.21 -16.32
CA ALA A 6 -6.15 9.22 -17.10
C ALA A 6 -4.62 9.04 -17.00
N GLY A 7 -4.10 8.72 -15.81
CA GLY A 7 -2.70 8.38 -15.60
C GLY A 7 -2.26 7.12 -16.35
N LEU A 8 -3.06 6.06 -16.35
CA LEU A 8 -2.79 4.84 -17.11
C LEU A 8 -2.76 5.09 -18.62
N VAL A 9 -3.69 5.88 -19.14
CA VAL A 9 -3.73 6.27 -20.56
C VAL A 9 -2.50 7.12 -20.90
N TYR A 10 -2.15 8.08 -20.04
CA TYR A 10 -0.99 8.95 -20.23
C TYR A 10 0.35 8.17 -20.15
N GLY A 11 0.45 7.18 -19.27
CA GLY A 11 1.64 6.34 -19.15
C GLY A 11 1.81 5.32 -20.28
N ASN A 12 0.71 4.92 -20.93
CA ASN A 12 0.71 3.93 -22.03
C ASN A 12 0.54 4.56 -23.42
N LYS A 13 0.83 5.86 -23.58
CA LYS A 13 0.62 6.62 -24.83
C LYS A 13 1.16 5.97 -26.10
N LYS A 14 2.33 5.30 -26.02
CA LYS A 14 2.94 4.57 -27.15
C LYS A 14 2.02 3.47 -27.70
N ARG A 15 1.27 2.79 -26.83
CA ARG A 15 0.32 1.73 -27.21
C ARG A 15 -1.01 2.28 -27.74
N PHE A 16 -1.34 3.51 -27.38
CA PHE A 16 -2.57 4.21 -27.79
C PHE A 16 -2.39 5.12 -29.01
N GLY A 17 -1.21 5.15 -29.64
CA GLY A 17 -0.95 5.97 -30.84
C GLY A 17 -0.91 7.48 -30.59
N LEU A 18 -0.77 7.90 -29.33
CA LEU A 18 -0.69 9.31 -28.94
C LEU A 18 0.79 9.75 -29.01
N TRP A 19 1.19 10.37 -30.12
CA TRP A 19 2.58 10.76 -30.41
C TRP A 19 3.07 11.88 -29.48
N VAL A 20 4.22 11.67 -28.82
CA VAL A 20 4.95 12.64 -27.99
C VAL A 20 6.45 12.43 -28.22
N PRO A 21 7.26 13.49 -28.39
CA PRO A 21 8.72 13.38 -28.44
C PRO A 21 9.30 12.69 -27.18
N ASP A 22 10.27 11.79 -27.34
CA ASP A 22 10.79 10.96 -26.23
C ASP A 22 11.52 11.79 -25.14
N GLU A 23 12.14 12.94 -25.49
CA GLU A 23 12.88 13.79 -24.54
C GLU A 23 11.96 14.51 -23.52
N ASP A 24 10.78 14.97 -23.95
CA ASP A 24 9.78 15.60 -23.07
C ASP A 24 9.09 14.58 -22.15
N TYR A 25 9.01 13.32 -22.59
CA TYR A 25 8.34 12.27 -21.84
C TYR A 25 9.11 11.91 -20.56
N ILE A 26 10.41 11.69 -20.67
CA ILE A 26 11.27 11.27 -19.53
C ILE A 26 11.29 12.38 -18.46
N SER A 27 11.52 13.62 -18.88
CA SER A 27 11.51 14.79 -17.98
C SER A 27 10.16 14.97 -17.27
N GLY A 28 9.05 14.79 -18.01
CA GLY A 28 7.70 14.87 -17.44
C GLY A 28 7.35 13.71 -16.50
N VAL A 29 7.95 12.52 -16.66
CA VAL A 29 7.79 11.40 -15.73
C VAL A 29 8.57 11.66 -14.44
N HIS A 30 9.85 12.03 -14.53
CA HIS A 30 10.67 12.32 -13.35
C HIS A 30 10.10 13.48 -12.53
N PHE A 31 9.59 14.53 -13.17
CA PHE A 31 8.94 15.62 -12.46
C PHE A 31 7.72 15.15 -11.64
N ARG A 32 6.86 14.31 -12.24
CA ARG A 32 5.69 13.75 -11.55
C ARG A 32 6.09 12.79 -10.43
N GLU A 33 7.13 11.99 -10.63
CA GLU A 33 7.66 11.08 -9.63
C GLU A 33 8.25 11.83 -8.43
N ASN A 34 8.98 12.92 -8.69
CA ASN A 34 9.49 13.81 -7.64
C ASN A 34 8.34 14.47 -6.86
N ILE A 35 7.33 15.02 -7.55
CA ILE A 35 6.14 15.58 -6.88
C ILE A 35 5.41 14.51 -6.07
N ALA A 36 5.22 13.31 -6.62
CA ALA A 36 4.55 12.21 -5.93
C ALA A 36 5.32 11.79 -4.67
N THR A 37 6.65 11.81 -4.73
CA THR A 37 7.51 11.52 -3.58
C THR A 37 7.40 12.59 -2.50
N ILE A 38 7.45 13.88 -2.88
CA ILE A 38 7.24 15.00 -1.96
C ILE A 38 5.85 14.90 -1.31
N ALA A 39 4.80 14.69 -2.10
CA ALA A 39 3.43 14.56 -1.61
C ALA A 39 3.27 13.36 -0.65
N ARG A 40 3.90 12.22 -0.97
CA ARG A 40 3.93 11.04 -0.10
C ARG A 40 4.56 11.38 1.24
N MET A 41 5.73 12.02 1.25
CA MET A 41 6.40 12.45 2.47
C MET A 41 5.51 13.41 3.28
N SER A 42 4.92 14.43 2.64
CA SER A 42 4.03 15.38 3.30
C SER A 42 2.83 14.70 3.96
N ILE A 43 2.19 13.73 3.28
CA ILE A 43 1.04 13.01 3.85
C ILE A 43 1.46 12.21 5.07
N PHE A 44 2.61 11.52 5.04
CA PHE A 44 3.10 10.78 6.20
C PHE A 44 3.48 11.69 7.38
N ILE A 45 4.02 12.89 7.13
CA ILE A 45 4.34 13.88 8.17
C ILE A 45 3.06 14.42 8.83
N VAL A 46 2.05 14.80 8.03
CA VAL A 46 0.75 15.29 8.53
C VAL A 46 0.00 14.19 9.29
N LEU A 47 0.07 12.96 8.78
CA LEU A 47 -0.47 11.78 9.44
C LEU A 47 0.17 11.58 10.82
N GLY A 48 1.50 11.69 10.89
CA GLY A 48 2.26 11.57 12.15
C GLY A 48 1.89 12.62 13.19
N THR A 49 1.57 13.84 12.77
CA THR A 49 1.13 14.92 13.67
C THR A 49 -0.29 14.74 14.19
N HIS A 50 -1.15 14.01 13.48
CA HIS A 50 -2.50 13.67 13.93
C HIS A 50 -2.54 12.45 14.88
N LEU A 51 -1.39 11.83 15.18
CA LEU A 51 -1.31 10.69 16.06
C LEU A 51 -1.56 11.08 17.52
N ASN A 52 -2.63 10.55 18.11
CA ASN A 52 -2.85 10.62 19.55
C ASN A 52 -2.26 9.36 20.21
N LEU A 53 -1.07 9.49 20.80
CA LEU A 53 -0.35 8.39 21.46
C LEU A 53 -1.14 7.73 22.59
N ASN A 54 -1.94 8.51 23.32
CA ASN A 54 -2.71 7.99 24.45
C ASN A 54 -3.84 7.05 23.98
N SER A 55 -4.54 7.42 22.90
CA SER A 55 -5.55 6.57 22.28
C SER A 55 -4.92 5.33 21.64
N LEU A 56 -3.76 5.49 21.00
CA LEU A 56 -3.02 4.39 20.40
C LEU A 56 -2.58 3.35 21.45
N LEU A 57 -2.11 3.78 22.64
CA LEU A 57 -1.75 2.87 23.72
C LEU A 57 -2.98 2.18 24.32
N LYS A 58 -4.08 2.93 24.53
CA LYS A 58 -5.32 2.40 25.08
C LYS A 58 -5.95 1.32 24.20
N TYR A 59 -5.95 1.51 22.88
CA TYR A 59 -6.52 0.56 21.91
C TYR A 59 -5.46 -0.31 21.21
N GLY A 60 -4.18 -0.15 21.57
CA GLY A 60 -3.03 -0.73 20.86
C GLY A 60 -3.03 -2.25 20.81
N MET A 61 -3.44 -2.90 21.90
CA MET A 61 -3.58 -4.37 21.92
C MET A 61 -4.71 -4.84 20.98
N GLY A 62 -5.87 -4.18 21.04
CA GLY A 62 -7.02 -4.52 20.20
C GLY A 62 -6.72 -4.30 18.72
N SER A 63 -6.10 -3.16 18.38
CA SER A 63 -5.69 -2.88 17.01
C SER A 63 -4.64 -3.86 16.50
N THR A 64 -3.64 -4.22 17.30
CA THR A 64 -2.60 -5.20 16.92
C THR A 64 -3.21 -6.55 16.52
N ILE A 65 -4.18 -7.05 17.29
CA ILE A 65 -4.87 -8.31 16.97
C ILE A 65 -5.59 -8.19 15.63
N ILE A 66 -6.28 -7.07 15.38
CA ILE A 66 -6.95 -6.82 14.10
C ILE A 66 -5.92 -6.81 12.95
N VAL A 67 -4.78 -6.14 13.13
CA VAL A 67 -3.72 -6.11 12.10
C VAL A 67 -3.21 -7.51 11.80
N LEU A 68 -2.92 -8.30 12.83
CA LEU A 68 -2.43 -9.67 12.68
C LEU A 68 -3.45 -10.55 11.95
N VAL A 69 -4.74 -10.46 12.30
CA VAL A 69 -5.82 -11.18 11.61
C VAL A 69 -5.91 -10.75 10.14
N LEU A 70 -5.85 -9.45 9.85
CA LEU A 70 -5.88 -8.96 8.46
C LEU A 70 -4.65 -9.41 7.66
N MET A 71 -3.50 -9.50 8.31
CA MET A 71 -2.23 -9.84 7.69
C MET A 71 -2.06 -11.35 7.44
N PHE A 72 -2.41 -12.18 8.42
CA PHE A 72 -2.20 -13.64 8.39
C PHE A 72 -3.42 -14.45 7.96
N ILE A 73 -4.63 -13.87 8.03
CA ILE A 73 -5.87 -14.59 7.67
C ILE A 73 -6.47 -13.97 6.42
N ALA A 74 -6.92 -12.72 6.50
CA ALA A 74 -7.67 -12.10 5.40
C ALA A 74 -6.85 -12.08 4.10
N ARG A 75 -5.56 -11.80 4.21
CA ARG A 75 -4.70 -11.70 3.04
C ARG A 75 -4.35 -13.03 2.38
N PRO A 76 -3.87 -14.07 3.07
CA PRO A 76 -3.69 -15.38 2.46
C PRO A 76 -4.95 -15.92 1.81
N ILE A 77 -6.12 -15.71 2.43
CA ILE A 77 -7.41 -16.11 1.86
C ILE A 77 -7.65 -15.40 0.51
N VAL A 78 -7.47 -14.09 0.44
CA VAL A 78 -7.64 -13.33 -0.81
C VAL A 78 -6.69 -13.82 -1.89
N VAL A 79 -5.40 -14.03 -1.56
CA VAL A 79 -4.42 -14.51 -2.54
C VAL A 79 -4.76 -15.92 -3.02
N LEU A 80 -5.13 -16.84 -2.11
CA LEU A 80 -5.52 -18.20 -2.49
C LEU A 80 -6.74 -18.20 -3.42
N ILE A 81 -7.78 -17.44 -3.10
CA ILE A 81 -8.99 -17.33 -3.95
C ILE A 81 -8.64 -16.76 -5.32
N CYS A 82 -7.85 -15.69 -5.38
CA CYS A 82 -7.46 -15.06 -6.64
C CYS A 82 -6.58 -15.99 -7.49
N THR A 83 -5.61 -16.68 -6.88
CA THR A 83 -4.73 -17.60 -7.59
C THR A 83 -5.44 -18.89 -8.02
N GLU A 84 -6.43 -19.37 -7.29
CA GLU A 84 -7.25 -20.52 -7.71
C GLU A 84 -8.15 -20.20 -8.91
N PHE A 85 -8.61 -18.94 -9.01
CA PHE A 85 -9.42 -18.49 -10.14
C PHE A 85 -8.56 -18.26 -11.40
N ASP A 86 -7.30 -17.86 -11.23
CA ASP A 86 -6.34 -17.65 -12.32
C ASP A 86 -5.64 -18.96 -12.76
N LYS A 87 -6.43 -19.86 -13.38
CA LYS A 87 -5.96 -21.18 -13.86
C LYS A 87 -4.93 -21.11 -14.99
N LYS A 88 -4.71 -19.96 -15.63
CA LYS A 88 -3.77 -19.82 -16.75
C LYS A 88 -2.35 -19.51 -16.32
N ALA A 89 -2.18 -18.92 -15.15
CA ALA A 89 -0.87 -18.64 -14.59
C ALA A 89 -0.42 -19.82 -13.71
N ASN A 90 0.60 -20.55 -14.15
CA ASN A 90 1.19 -21.68 -13.41
C ASN A 90 2.03 -21.18 -12.22
N TRP A 91 1.39 -20.51 -11.25
CA TRP A 91 2.06 -19.89 -10.11
C TRP A 91 2.77 -20.93 -9.24
N SER A 92 4.08 -20.75 -9.06
CA SER A 92 4.89 -21.52 -8.12
C SER A 92 4.42 -21.29 -6.68
N LYS A 93 4.64 -22.28 -5.81
CA LYS A 93 4.31 -22.17 -4.38
C LYS A 93 5.07 -21.01 -3.72
N ASN A 94 6.27 -20.71 -4.21
CA ASN A 94 7.10 -19.62 -3.69
C ASN A 94 6.53 -18.24 -4.06
N GLU A 95 6.06 -18.06 -5.30
CA GLU A 95 5.44 -16.81 -5.75
C GLU A 95 4.14 -16.51 -4.99
N LYS A 96 3.33 -17.55 -4.76
CA LYS A 96 2.12 -17.44 -3.91
C LYS A 96 2.46 -16.99 -2.50
N LEU A 97 3.47 -17.61 -1.87
CA LEU A 97 3.88 -17.25 -0.51
C LEU A 97 4.44 -15.82 -0.45
N PHE A 98 5.18 -15.40 -1.48
CA PHE A 98 5.67 -14.03 -1.62
C PHE A 98 4.54 -13.02 -1.75
N MET A 99 3.54 -13.28 -2.61
CA MET A 99 2.36 -12.42 -2.79
C MET A 99 1.51 -12.29 -1.51
N MET A 100 1.40 -13.36 -0.72
CA MET A 100 0.74 -13.30 0.59
C MET A 100 1.50 -12.41 1.56
N TRP A 101 2.84 -12.44 1.51
CA TRP A 101 3.69 -11.73 2.46
C TRP A 101 3.85 -10.24 2.14
N VAL A 102 4.13 -9.89 0.88
CA VAL A 102 4.55 -8.54 0.48
C VAL A 102 3.39 -7.58 0.41
N ARG A 103 3.24 -6.68 1.39
CA ARG A 103 2.27 -5.58 1.33
C ARG A 103 3.01 -4.27 1.17
N GLU A 104 2.68 -3.57 0.11
CA GLU A 104 2.94 -2.14 0.00
C GLU A 104 1.73 -1.43 0.63
N THR A 105 1.80 -1.09 1.92
CA THR A 105 0.78 -0.22 2.52
C THR A 105 0.99 1.19 1.97
N GLY A 106 0.15 1.55 1.00
CA GLY A 106 0.26 2.84 0.31
C GLY A 106 -0.23 4.04 1.13
N VAL A 107 -0.28 5.20 0.48
CA VAL A 107 -0.73 6.49 1.02
C VAL A 107 -2.24 6.54 1.26
N ILE A 108 -2.99 5.62 0.64
CA ILE A 108 -4.46 5.64 0.60
C ILE A 108 -5.09 5.45 2.00
N PRO A 109 -4.71 4.45 2.82
CA PRO A 109 -5.27 4.29 4.16
C PRO A 109 -4.97 5.47 5.08
N ALA A 110 -3.78 6.07 4.95
CA ALA A 110 -3.40 7.28 5.69
C ALA A 110 -4.33 8.45 5.38
N ALA A 111 -4.57 8.72 4.09
CA ALA A 111 -5.50 9.78 3.66
C ALA A 111 -6.94 9.50 4.12
N LEU A 112 -7.42 8.27 4.00
CA LEU A 112 -8.76 7.87 4.48
C LEU A 112 -8.89 8.02 6.00
N SER A 113 -7.87 7.68 6.76
CA SER A 113 -7.85 7.88 8.23
C SER A 113 -8.01 9.36 8.59
N GLY A 114 -7.29 10.25 7.89
CA GLY A 114 -7.41 11.69 8.09
C GLY A 114 -8.83 12.20 7.83
N ILE A 115 -9.51 11.68 6.82
CA ILE A 115 -10.91 12.01 6.53
C ILE A 115 -11.82 11.52 7.66
N ILE A 116 -11.69 10.27 8.11
CA ILE A 116 -12.52 9.69 9.18
C ILE A 116 -12.41 10.49 10.49
N VAL A 117 -11.18 10.88 10.85
CA VAL A 117 -10.93 11.72 12.04
C VAL A 117 -11.58 13.10 11.88
N SER A 118 -11.52 13.67 10.67
CA SER A 118 -12.10 14.97 10.36
C SER A 118 -13.63 14.97 10.40
N THR A 119 -14.26 13.86 9.98
CA THR A 119 -15.73 13.70 9.98
C THR A 119 -16.29 13.40 11.38
N LYS A 120 -15.45 13.10 12.39
CA LYS A 120 -15.85 12.84 13.79
C LYS A 120 -16.98 11.79 13.93
N VAL A 121 -16.90 10.72 13.13
CA VAL A 121 -17.86 9.60 13.17
C VAL A 121 -17.80 8.90 14.53
N GLU A 122 -18.91 8.37 15.05
CA GLU A 122 -18.90 7.58 16.29
C GLU A 122 -17.88 6.43 16.19
N GLY A 123 -17.01 6.30 17.20
CA GLY A 123 -15.94 5.30 17.21
C GLY A 123 -14.71 5.66 16.34
N TYR A 124 -14.58 6.90 15.87
CA TYR A 124 -13.42 7.35 15.08
C TYR A 124 -12.07 7.04 15.76
N GLU A 125 -11.99 7.12 17.08
CA GLU A 125 -10.76 6.85 17.84
C GLU A 125 -10.27 5.41 17.67
N ILE A 126 -11.20 4.45 17.64
CA ILE A 126 -10.88 3.02 17.49
C ILE A 126 -10.40 2.76 16.07
N ILE A 127 -11.15 3.25 15.08
CA ILE A 127 -10.83 3.07 13.65
C ILE A 127 -9.48 3.72 13.32
N SER A 128 -9.30 4.96 13.77
CA SER A 128 -8.07 5.73 13.59
C SER A 128 -6.88 5.00 14.23
N SER A 129 -7.01 4.58 15.49
CA SER A 129 -5.97 3.80 16.18
C SER A 129 -5.64 2.48 15.47
N ALA A 130 -6.64 1.79 14.91
CA ALA A 130 -6.45 0.57 14.14
C ALA A 130 -5.70 0.80 12.82
N VAL A 131 -6.07 1.86 12.07
CA VAL A 131 -5.41 2.20 10.81
C VAL A 131 -3.98 2.65 11.06
N PHE A 132 -3.74 3.49 12.06
CA PHE A 132 -2.39 3.91 12.42
C PHE A 132 -1.51 2.74 12.85
N MET A 133 -2.01 1.86 13.73
CA MET A 133 -1.26 0.68 14.15
C MET A 133 -0.96 -0.24 12.96
N THR A 134 -1.91 -0.39 12.04
CA THR A 134 -1.71 -1.12 10.78
C THR A 134 -0.59 -0.50 9.96
N ILE A 135 -0.59 0.82 9.77
CA ILE A 135 0.45 1.52 9.02
C ILE A 135 1.82 1.31 9.67
N ILE A 136 1.93 1.50 10.99
CA ILE A 136 3.20 1.33 11.72
C ILE A 136 3.72 -0.11 11.59
N ILE A 137 2.89 -1.11 11.91
CA ILE A 137 3.28 -2.52 11.84
C ILE A 137 3.68 -2.90 10.40
N THR A 138 2.88 -2.51 9.41
CA THR A 138 3.16 -2.90 8.03
C THR A 138 4.39 -2.19 7.45
N LEU A 139 4.62 -0.92 7.78
CA LEU A 139 5.85 -0.23 7.36
C LEU A 139 7.09 -0.81 8.05
N LEU A 140 7.04 -1.09 9.36
CA LEU A 140 8.21 -1.63 10.06
C LEU A 140 8.48 -3.09 9.67
N VAL A 141 7.45 -3.93 9.71
CA VAL A 141 7.58 -5.37 9.48
C VAL A 141 7.64 -5.67 7.99
N GLN A 142 6.65 -5.24 7.19
CA GLN A 142 6.58 -5.66 5.78
C GLN A 142 7.57 -4.91 4.90
N ALA A 143 7.79 -3.60 5.07
CA ALA A 143 8.74 -2.90 4.22
C ALA A 143 10.19 -3.40 4.46
N SER A 144 10.57 -3.67 5.72
CA SER A 144 11.88 -4.25 6.04
C SER A 144 12.01 -5.71 5.59
N THR A 145 10.97 -6.52 5.84
CA THR A 145 11.04 -7.97 5.60
C THR A 145 10.85 -8.36 4.14
N THR A 146 10.26 -7.49 3.29
CA THR A 146 10.00 -7.78 1.87
C THR A 146 11.26 -8.12 1.11
N ASN A 147 12.33 -7.33 1.23
CA ASN A 147 13.60 -7.59 0.54
C ASN A 147 14.25 -8.92 0.97
N ILE A 148 14.17 -9.26 2.26
CA ILE A 148 14.72 -10.51 2.81
C ILE A 148 13.95 -11.72 2.30
N VAL A 149 12.62 -11.63 2.30
CA VAL A 149 11.72 -12.70 1.84
C VAL A 149 11.83 -12.88 0.34
N ALA A 150 11.94 -11.79 -0.44
CA ALA A 150 12.18 -11.85 -1.88
C ALA A 150 13.47 -12.63 -2.21
N LYS A 151 14.55 -12.34 -1.49
CA LYS A 151 15.84 -13.03 -1.63
C LYS A 151 15.79 -14.49 -1.17
N LYS A 152 15.04 -14.80 -0.10
CA LYS A 152 14.94 -16.15 0.44
C LYS A 152 14.08 -17.08 -0.41
N LEU A 153 13.08 -16.55 -1.10
CA LEU A 153 12.21 -17.31 -1.99
C LEU A 153 12.68 -17.36 -3.45
N ASP A 154 13.84 -16.75 -3.75
CA ASP A 154 14.45 -16.69 -5.09
C ASP A 154 13.51 -16.13 -6.18
N VAL A 155 12.66 -15.16 -5.79
CA VAL A 155 11.68 -14.50 -6.68
C VAL A 155 12.22 -13.17 -7.22
N LEU A 156 13.45 -12.79 -6.85
CA LEU A 156 14.13 -11.63 -7.40
C LEU A 156 14.77 -12.03 -8.72
N GLU A 157 14.26 -11.47 -9.82
CA GLU A 157 14.94 -11.53 -11.12
C GLU A 157 16.31 -10.85 -10.99
N LYS A 158 17.38 -11.53 -11.45
CA LYS A 158 18.77 -11.06 -11.36
C LYS A 158 19.03 -9.83 -12.22
#